data_AF-A0A0Q9XCS3-F1
#
_entry.id   AF-A0A0Q9XCS3-F1
#
_cell.length_a   1.000
_cell.length_b   1.000
_cell.length_c   1.000
_cell.angle_alpha   90.00
_cell.angle_beta   90.00
_cell.angle_gamma   90.00
#
_symmetry.space_group_name_H-M   'P 1'
#
loop_
_entity.id
_entity.type
_entity.pdbx_description
1 polymer ?
#
loop_
_entity_poly.entity_id
_entity_poly.type
_entity_poly.pdbx_seq_one_letter_code
_entity_poly.pdbx_strand_id
1 'polypeptide(L)'
;MIAYMKKFLFCIPLRVGNIFIGYFFLVRGFCNVYLVIYLFPLLCKRMVWVWFLQSQLNCIAGVLLLAVTFQPHLLNHMLPIQIVVKLTSIIIELSFYLLMSSSGLSSPLLVGYSAASIIVSLYFVIVIFSFYHETDRK
;
A
#
# COMPACT_ATOMS: atom_id res chain seq x y z
N MET A 1 17.85 -14.09 0.87
CA MET A 1 16.76 -13.23 1.39
C MET A 1 15.39 -13.93 1.35
N ILE A 2 15.02 -14.60 0.24
CA ILE A 2 13.74 -15.35 0.09
C ILE A 2 13.58 -16.49 1.12
N ALA A 3 14.65 -17.19 1.49
CA ALA A 3 14.61 -18.29 2.47
C ALA A 3 14.28 -17.82 3.90
N TYR A 4 14.74 -16.63 4.31
CA TYR A 4 14.44 -16.07 5.63
C TYR A 4 13.01 -15.54 5.71
N MET A 5 12.48 -14.96 4.62
CA MET A 5 11.07 -14.57 4.55
C MET A 5 10.13 -15.78 4.60
N LYS A 6 10.48 -16.91 4.00
CA LYS A 6 9.70 -18.16 4.14
C LYS A 6 9.60 -18.64 5.58
N LYS A 7 10.69 -18.55 6.36
CA LYS A 7 10.70 -18.93 7.78
C LYS A 7 9.86 -17.99 8.65
N PHE A 8 9.84 -16.69 8.34
CA PHE A 8 9.03 -15.71 9.07
C PHE A 8 7.54 -15.77 8.70
N LEU A 9 7.21 -16.02 7.42
CA LEU A 9 5.83 -16.26 6.96
C LEU A 9 5.26 -17.59 7.47
N PHE A 10 6.08 -18.58 7.84
CA PHE A 10 5.60 -19.88 8.30
C PHE A 10 4.90 -19.84 9.67
N CYS A 11 5.12 -18.78 10.47
CA CYS A 11 4.53 -18.65 11.82
C CYS A 11 3.20 -17.89 11.85
N ILE A 12 2.80 -17.22 10.77
CA ILE A 12 1.52 -16.50 10.71
C ILE A 12 0.72 -17.10 9.55
N PRO A 13 -0.52 -17.56 9.75
CA PRO A 13 -1.34 -18.01 8.63
C PRO A 13 -1.40 -16.90 7.58
N LEU A 14 -1.05 -17.17 6.32
CA LEU A 14 -1.01 -16.14 5.26
C LEU A 14 -2.31 -15.32 5.20
N ARG A 15 -3.44 -15.96 5.53
CA ARG A 15 -4.76 -15.33 5.64
C ARG A 15 -4.80 -14.21 6.69
N VAL A 16 -4.20 -14.43 7.86
CA VAL A 16 -4.09 -13.43 8.93
C VAL A 16 -3.13 -12.31 8.52
N GLY A 17 -2.02 -12.64 7.86
CA GLY A 17 -1.11 -11.64 7.30
C GLY A 17 -1.80 -10.72 6.30
N ASN A 18 -2.60 -11.28 5.39
CA ASN A 18 -3.39 -10.51 4.44
C ASN A 18 -4.43 -9.61 5.13
N ILE A 19 -5.15 -10.10 6.13
CA ILE A 19 -6.10 -9.28 6.90
C ILE A 19 -5.37 -8.10 7.54
N PHE A 20 -4.23 -8.35 8.19
CA PHE A 20 -3.44 -7.32 8.87
C PHE A 20 -2.98 -6.23 7.90
N ILE A 21 -2.49 -6.64 6.72
CA ILE A 21 -2.04 -5.72 5.68
C ILE A 21 -3.23 -4.93 5.08
N GLY A 22 -4.36 -5.58 4.83
CA GLY A 22 -5.57 -4.94 4.33
C GLY A 22 -6.08 -3.84 5.27
N TYR A 23 -6.15 -4.14 6.58
CA TYR A 23 -6.49 -3.16 7.60
C TYR A 23 -5.44 -2.04 7.72
N PHE A 24 -4.16 -2.39 7.65
CA PHE A 24 -3.08 -1.39 7.67
C PHE A 24 -3.22 -0.39 6.52
N PHE A 25 -3.57 -0.84 5.31
CA PHE A 25 -3.79 0.07 4.18
C PHE A 25 -5.02 0.95 4.33
N LEU A 26 -6.10 0.46 4.94
CA LEU A 26 -7.27 1.27 5.27
C LEU A 26 -6.92 2.37 6.28
N VAL A 27 -6.31 1.99 7.42
CA VAL A 27 -5.90 2.94 8.47
C VAL A 27 -4.92 3.95 7.90
N ARG A 28 -3.96 3.52 7.08
CA ARG A 28 -3.01 4.40 6.40
C ARG A 28 -3.71 5.38 5.47
N GLY A 29 -4.72 4.96 4.72
CA GLY A 29 -5.53 5.84 3.88
C GLY A 29 -6.20 6.94 4.70
N PHE A 30 -6.84 6.58 5.81
CA PHE A 30 -7.43 7.57 6.72
C PHE A 30 -6.39 8.50 7.35
N CYS A 31 -5.24 7.99 7.80
CA CYS A 31 -4.13 8.80 8.28
C CYS A 31 -3.61 9.79 7.22
N ASN A 32 -3.52 9.38 5.96
CA ASN A 32 -3.13 10.26 4.86
C ASN A 32 -4.14 11.40 4.66
N VAL A 33 -5.44 11.10 4.69
CA VAL A 33 -6.48 12.15 4.59
C VAL A 33 -6.38 13.11 5.77
N TYR A 34 -6.15 12.61 6.98
CA TYR A 34 -5.97 13.42 8.17
C TYR A 34 -4.73 14.34 8.07
N LEU A 35 -3.60 13.81 7.61
CA LEU A 35 -2.38 14.58 7.36
C LEU A 35 -2.58 15.66 6.30
N VAL A 36 -3.32 15.36 5.23
CA VAL A 36 -3.67 16.33 4.19
C VAL A 36 -4.47 17.50 4.76
N ILE A 37 -5.43 17.24 5.65
CA ILE A 37 -6.23 18.28 6.31
C ILE A 37 -5.35 19.14 7.23
N TYR A 38 -4.42 18.51 7.95
CA TYR A 38 -3.54 19.22 8.88
C TYR A 38 -2.48 20.08 8.16
N LEU A 39 -1.89 19.58 7.07
CA LEU A 39 -0.90 20.29 6.25
C LEU A 39 -1.51 21.13 5.12
N PHE A 40 -2.83 21.20 5.02
CA PHE A 40 -3.56 21.99 4.03
C PHE A 40 -3.09 23.45 3.88
N PRO A 41 -2.80 24.21 4.97
CA PRO A 41 -2.36 25.61 4.82
C PRO A 41 -0.95 25.76 4.26
N LEU A 42 -0.13 24.70 4.27
CA LEU A 42 1.27 24.73 3.83
C LEU A 42 1.47 24.17 2.42
N LEU A 43 0.47 23.48 1.87
CA LEU A 43 0.57 22.74 0.61
C LEU A 43 -0.25 23.38 -0.51
N CYS A 44 0.32 23.37 -1.71
CA CYS A 44 -0.41 23.75 -2.92
C CYS A 44 -1.64 22.84 -3.12
N LYS A 45 -2.79 23.42 -3.50
CA LYS A 45 -4.03 22.66 -3.81
C LYS A 45 -3.79 21.47 -4.74
N ARG A 46 -2.93 21.61 -5.75
CA ARG A 46 -2.59 20.52 -6.68
C ARG A 46 -1.90 19.33 -5.99
N MET A 47 -0.99 19.58 -5.05
CA MET A 47 -0.32 18.53 -4.27
C MET A 47 -1.30 17.79 -3.36
N VAL A 48 -2.24 18.53 -2.74
CA VAL A 48 -3.30 17.98 -1.91
C VAL A 48 -4.19 17.00 -2.71
N TRP A 49 -4.59 17.38 -3.92
CA TRP A 49 -5.38 16.50 -4.80
C TRP A 49 -4.65 15.20 -5.17
N VAL A 50 -3.36 15.30 -5.50
CA VAL A 50 -2.52 14.13 -5.82
C VAL A 50 -2.42 13.18 -4.62
N TRP A 51 -2.20 13.73 -3.43
CA TRP A 51 -2.09 12.94 -2.20
C TRP A 51 -3.44 12.31 -1.79
N PHE A 52 -4.54 13.03 -1.97
CA PHE A 52 -5.88 12.49 -1.74
C PHE A 52 -6.20 11.32 -2.68
N LEU A 53 -5.88 11.45 -3.97
CA LEU A 53 -6.10 10.39 -4.96
C LEU A 53 -5.28 9.13 -4.62
N GLN A 54 -4.03 9.30 -4.19
CA GLN A 54 -3.19 8.22 -3.69
C GLN A 54 -3.79 7.51 -2.47
N SER A 55 -4.42 8.27 -1.57
CA SER A 55 -5.10 7.69 -0.40
C SER A 55 -6.30 6.82 -0.78
N GLN A 56 -7.15 7.29 -1.71
CA GLN A 56 -8.30 6.53 -2.20
C GLN A 56 -7.88 5.21 -2.86
N LEU A 57 -6.83 5.23 -3.68
CA LEU A 57 -6.29 4.01 -4.31
C LEU A 57 -5.76 3.01 -3.28
N ASN A 58 -5.12 3.47 -2.20
CA ASN A 58 -4.68 2.59 -1.12
C ASN A 58 -5.85 1.99 -0.33
N CYS A 59 -6.92 2.75 -0.09
CA CYS A 59 -8.14 2.20 0.51
C CYS A 59 -8.77 1.13 -0.39
N ILE A 60 -8.90 1.40 -1.69
CA ILE A 60 -9.43 0.44 -2.67
C ILE A 60 -8.57 -0.84 -2.69
N ALA A 61 -7.24 -0.71 -2.70
CA ALA A 61 -6.32 -1.84 -2.63
C ALA A 61 -6.51 -2.67 -1.34
N GLY A 62 -6.71 -2.01 -0.19
CA GLY A 62 -7.00 -2.67 1.08
C GLY A 62 -8.31 -3.45 1.07
N VAL A 63 -9.39 -2.86 0.53
CA VAL A 63 -10.70 -3.52 0.39
C VAL A 63 -10.62 -4.71 -0.56
N LEU A 64 -9.95 -4.56 -1.71
CA LEU A 64 -9.71 -5.65 -2.66
C LEU A 64 -8.97 -6.82 -2.01
N LEU A 65 -7.95 -6.51 -1.19
CA LEU A 65 -7.18 -7.54 -0.50
C LEU A 65 -8.02 -8.29 0.54
N LEU A 66 -8.86 -7.57 1.29
CA LEU A 66 -9.79 -8.19 2.24
C LEU A 66 -10.81 -9.08 1.51
N ALA A 67 -11.40 -8.60 0.40
CA ALA A 67 -12.36 -9.36 -0.39
C ALA A 67 -11.78 -10.69 -0.88
N VAL A 68 -10.58 -10.66 -1.44
CA VAL A 68 -9.85 -11.86 -1.89
C VAL A 68 -9.53 -12.83 -0.74
N THR A 69 -9.34 -12.31 0.47
CA THR A 69 -9.03 -13.14 1.65
C THR A 69 -10.26 -13.93 2.14
N PHE A 70 -11.46 -13.35 2.02
CA PHE A 70 -12.72 -14.02 2.35
C PHE A 70 -13.23 -14.90 1.19
N GLN A 71 -12.95 -14.53 -0.06
CA GLN A 71 -13.33 -15.26 -1.27
C GLN A 71 -12.11 -15.62 -2.14
N PRO A 72 -11.42 -16.74 -1.86
CA PRO A 72 -10.18 -17.09 -2.55
C PRO A 72 -10.36 -17.41 -4.04
N HIS A 73 -11.57 -17.78 -4.48
CA HIS A 73 -11.87 -18.01 -5.90
C HIS A 73 -11.74 -16.75 -6.77
N LEU A 74 -11.87 -15.55 -6.18
CA LEU A 74 -11.70 -14.27 -6.85
C LEU A 74 -10.23 -13.87 -7.02
N LEU A 75 -9.29 -14.57 -6.35
CA LEU A 75 -7.86 -14.24 -6.35
C LEU A 75 -7.30 -14.16 -7.77
N ASN A 76 -7.55 -15.16 -8.63
CA ASN A 76 -6.96 -15.20 -9.97
C ASN A 76 -7.41 -14.05 -10.87
N HIS A 77 -8.61 -13.51 -10.64
CA HIS A 77 -9.14 -12.38 -11.43
C HIS A 77 -8.76 -11.03 -10.81
N MET A 78 -8.64 -10.96 -9.49
CA MET A 78 -8.34 -9.75 -8.73
C MET A 78 -6.84 -9.47 -8.61
N LEU A 79 -5.97 -10.48 -8.75
CA LEU A 79 -4.51 -10.33 -8.64
C LEU A 79 -3.91 -9.31 -9.62
N PRO A 80 -4.18 -9.36 -10.95
CA PRO A 80 -3.66 -8.35 -11.86
C PRO A 80 -4.17 -6.95 -11.52
N ILE A 81 -5.45 -6.84 -11.09
CA ILE A 81 -6.05 -5.58 -10.67
C ILE A 81 -5.34 -5.03 -9.42
N GLN A 82 -5.08 -5.87 -8.42
CA GLN A 82 -4.37 -5.48 -7.19
C GLN A 82 -2.95 -4.99 -7.50
N ILE A 83 -2.22 -5.67 -8.38
CA ILE A 83 -0.87 -5.27 -8.80
C ILE A 83 -0.93 -3.90 -9.50
N VAL A 84 -1.84 -3.71 -10.44
CA VAL A 84 -2.00 -2.43 -11.17
C VAL A 84 -2.36 -1.30 -10.20
N VAL A 85 -3.37 -1.47 -9.36
CA VAL A 85 -3.81 -0.46 -8.38
C VAL A 85 -2.65 -0.08 -7.45
N LYS A 86 -1.88 -1.07 -7.00
CA LYS A 86 -0.75 -0.82 -6.10
C LYS A 86 0.41 -0.12 -6.80
N LEU A 87 0.73 -0.51 -8.03
CA LEU A 87 1.75 0.14 -8.83
C LEU A 87 1.38 1.61 -9.10
N THR A 88 0.14 1.89 -9.49
CA THR A 88 -0.38 3.24 -9.68
C THR A 88 -0.26 4.05 -8.39
N SER A 89 -0.64 3.48 -7.23
CA SER A 89 -0.48 4.15 -5.94
C SER A 89 0.96 4.52 -5.61
N ILE A 90 1.94 3.65 -5.94
CA ILE A 90 3.37 3.92 -5.71
C ILE A 90 3.88 5.03 -6.62
N ILE A 91 3.51 5.00 -7.91
CA ILE A 91 3.90 6.03 -8.89
C ILE A 91 3.40 7.41 -8.44
N ILE A 92 2.16 7.49 -7.96
CA ILE A 92 1.60 8.75 -7.46
C ILE A 92 2.34 9.22 -6.19
N GLU A 93 2.68 8.30 -5.28
CA GLU A 93 3.43 8.62 -4.07
C GLU A 93 4.84 9.13 -4.35
N LEU A 94 5.55 8.50 -5.29
CA LEU A 94 6.86 8.97 -5.75
C LEU A 94 6.76 10.34 -6.44
N SER A 95 5.73 10.53 -7.26
CA SER A 95 5.46 11.82 -7.91
C SER A 95 5.20 12.92 -6.87
N PHE A 96 4.41 12.61 -5.83
CA PHE A 96 4.16 13.52 -4.71
C PHE A 96 5.47 13.86 -3.96
N TYR A 97 6.30 12.85 -3.67
CA TYR A 97 7.59 13.06 -3.02
C TYR A 97 8.53 13.93 -3.85
N LEU A 98 8.62 13.70 -5.17
CA LEU A 98 9.44 14.52 -6.07
C LEU A 98 8.95 15.97 -6.12
N LEU A 99 7.64 16.20 -6.18
CA LEU A 99 7.05 17.53 -6.12
C LEU A 99 7.33 18.21 -4.78
N MET A 100 7.25 17.48 -3.67
CA MET A 100 7.52 18.02 -2.34
C MET A 100 9.00 18.38 -2.18
N SER A 101 9.89 17.52 -2.65
CA SER A 101 11.34 17.77 -2.68
C SER A 101 11.71 18.99 -3.52
N SER A 102 11.10 19.15 -4.71
CA SER A 102 11.37 20.31 -5.57
C SER A 102 10.86 21.63 -4.98
N SER A 103 9.82 21.59 -4.15
CA SER A 103 9.29 22.77 -3.44
C SER A 103 10.07 23.18 -2.19
N GLY A 104 11.13 22.44 -1.80
CA GLY A 104 11.91 22.71 -0.58
C GLY A 104 11.17 22.40 0.73
N LEU A 105 10.00 21.78 0.67
CA LEU A 105 9.17 21.37 1.82
C LEU A 105 9.52 19.96 2.33
N SER A 106 10.69 19.43 1.97
CA SER A 106 11.15 18.09 2.36
C SER A 106 11.53 18.05 3.84
N SER A 107 10.61 17.59 4.69
CA SER A 107 10.92 17.29 6.09
C SER A 107 11.42 15.85 6.25
N PRO A 108 12.37 15.58 7.16
CA PRO A 108 12.90 14.22 7.40
C PRO A 108 11.81 13.22 7.81
N LEU A 109 10.74 13.70 8.47
CA LEU A 109 9.54 12.91 8.78
C LEU A 109 8.83 12.43 7.50
N LEU A 110 8.71 13.28 6.48
CA LEU A 110 8.09 12.89 5.21
C LEU A 110 8.97 11.91 4.43
N VAL A 111 10.29 12.11 4.44
CA VAL A 111 11.24 11.18 3.82
C VAL A 111 11.13 9.79 4.45
N GLY A 112 11.12 9.73 5.78
CA GLY A 112 10.91 8.49 6.52
C GLY A 112 9.56 7.84 6.23
N TYR A 113 8.50 8.65 6.12
CA TYR A 113 7.16 8.18 5.77
C TYR A 113 7.11 7.55 4.38
N SER A 114 7.68 8.21 3.36
CA SER A 114 7.74 7.68 1.99
C SER A 114 8.60 6.42 1.90
N ALA A 115 9.74 6.37 2.60
CA ALA A 115 10.57 5.17 2.66
C ALA A 115 9.84 3.99 3.31
N ALA A 116 9.16 4.22 4.45
CA ALA A 116 8.34 3.22 5.11
C ALA A 116 7.20 2.72 4.21
N SER A 117 6.56 3.62 3.45
CA SER A 117 5.53 3.25 2.48
C SER A 117 6.02 2.30 1.40
N ILE A 118 7.21 2.59 0.84
CA ILE A 118 7.81 1.75 -0.20
C ILE A 118 8.09 0.35 0.37
N ILE A 119 8.64 0.26 1.58
CA ILE A 119 8.92 -1.03 2.25
C ILE A 119 7.62 -1.82 2.46
N VAL A 120 6.56 -1.18 2.97
CA VAL A 120 5.27 -1.84 3.19
C VAL A 120 4.65 -2.27 1.85
N SER A 121 4.82 -1.48 0.79
CA SER A 121 4.31 -1.83 -0.54
C SER A 121 5.07 -3.00 -1.17
N LEU A 122 6.38 -3.10 -0.96
CA LEU A 122 7.16 -4.29 -1.33
C LEU A 122 6.69 -5.52 -0.56
N TYR A 123 6.45 -5.38 0.75
CA TYR A 123 5.93 -6.45 1.58
C TYR A 123 4.55 -6.94 1.10
N PHE A 124 3.66 -6.02 0.73
CA PHE A 124 2.34 -6.33 0.15
C PHE A 124 2.46 -7.21 -1.11
N VAL A 125 3.33 -6.84 -2.05
CA VAL A 125 3.54 -7.62 -3.28
C VAL A 125 4.03 -9.03 -2.92
N ILE A 126 4.97 -9.16 -1.99
CA ILE A 126 5.49 -10.47 -1.56
C ILE A 126 4.39 -11.34 -0.94
N VAL A 127 3.53 -10.78 -0.10
CA VAL A 127 2.44 -11.54 0.54
C VAL A 127 1.40 -11.99 -0.48
N ILE A 128 1.02 -11.12 -1.42
CA ILE A 128 0.07 -11.47 -2.49
C ILE A 128 0.64 -12.59 -3.39
N PHE A 129 1.89 -12.46 -3.82
CA PHE A 129 2.54 -13.50 -4.63
C PHE A 129 2.65 -14.82 -3.88
N SER A 130 2.94 -14.78 -2.58
CA SER A 130 2.99 -15.97 -1.73
C SER A 130 1.62 -16.63 -1.61
N PHE A 131 0.56 -15.85 -1.43
CA PHE A 131 -0.82 -16.33 -1.33
C PHE A 131 -1.31 -16.93 -2.65
N TYR A 132 -0.95 -16.32 -3.78
CA TYR A 132 -1.22 -16.85 -5.11
C TYR A 132 -0.56 -18.22 -5.32
N HIS A 133 0.74 -18.31 -5.07
CA HIS A 133 1.49 -19.55 -5.29
C HIS A 133 1.07 -20.69 -4.33
N GLU A 134 0.52 -20.38 -3.16
CA GLU A 134 -0.09 -21.38 -2.27
C GLU A 134 -1.47 -21.84 -2.74
N THR A 135 -2.23 -20.96 -3.39
CA THR A 135 -3.58 -21.27 -3.92
C THR A 135 -3.52 -22.02 -5.24
N ASP A 136 -2.52 -21.74 -6.09
CA ASP A 136 -2.28 -22.43 -7.38
C ASP A 136 -1.74 -23.87 -7.22
N ARG A 137 -1.15 -24.18 -6.05
CA ARG A 137 -0.64 -25.52 -5.71
C ARG A 137 -1.67 -26.44 -5.05
N LYS A 138 -2.89 -25.96 -4.77
CA LYS A 138 -3.99 -26.75 -4.20
C LYS A 138 -5.04 -27.02 -5.27
#